data_AF-A0A1Y2JTW7-F1
#
_entry.id   AF-A0A1Y2JTW7-F1
#
_cell.length_a   1.000
_cell.length_b   1.000
_cell.length_c   1.000
_cell.angle_alpha   90.00
_cell.angle_beta   90.00
_cell.angle_gamma   90.00
#
_symmetry.space_group_name_H-M   'P 1'
#
loop_
_entity.id
_entity.type
_entity.pdbx_description
1 polymer ?
#
loop_
_entity_poly.entity_id
_entity_poly.type
_entity_poly.pdbx_seq_one_letter_code
_entity_poly.pdbx_strand_id
1 'polypeptide(L)'
;MPDLPWFVYAMLFAPLGLLLVAAVVKTWQAREARSWPQASGKVVRSVAEVREVRVSDSDREEGYRLESRNFANVTYEYPVGSRKLSCNRISIGEDLGNFEVAEKLAKYPAGSVVTVYYNPRHPDQAVLERDLPKGLWGCLGIGTAIAFGIVFGSAFGLNQTYAYLAHHIGRPDLAGLVVGFGAFGFVIALMGYGVRRQALKAARWPVVPGTIKLSGIEQYHEASEPGERRGTEMFGKRVTYTYRYQNISYTNECARVSAGTQSGSDEMLKKLMSRYKHGATVEVRVNPDNPAEATLDTSGPVRIAWLLWGIAAIFAALAVFVATRGG
;
A
#
# COMPACT_ATOMS: atom_id res chain seq x y z
N MET A 1 -36.38 -8.09 -2.19
CA MET A 1 -34.93 -8.23 -1.91
C MET A 1 -34.54 -9.60 -2.42
N PRO A 2 -33.39 -9.79 -3.09
CA PRO A 2 -32.96 -11.14 -3.43
C PRO A 2 -32.79 -11.96 -2.14
N ASP A 3 -33.29 -13.18 -2.10
CA ASP A 3 -33.19 -14.10 -0.96
C ASP A 3 -31.76 -14.66 -0.85
N LEU A 4 -30.80 -13.78 -0.60
CA LEU A 4 -29.44 -14.20 -0.26
C LEU A 4 -29.41 -14.62 1.22
N PRO A 5 -28.72 -15.71 1.55
CA PRO A 5 -28.55 -16.11 2.94
C PRO A 5 -27.91 -15.00 3.76
N TRP A 6 -28.34 -14.82 5.01
CA TRP A 6 -27.86 -13.75 5.90
C TRP A 6 -26.33 -13.72 6.06
N PHE A 7 -25.67 -14.88 5.95
CA PHE A 7 -24.21 -14.99 6.05
C PHE A 7 -23.47 -14.35 4.86
N VAL A 8 -24.09 -14.27 3.68
CA VAL A 8 -23.49 -13.60 2.51
C VAL A 8 -23.46 -12.09 2.75
N TYR A 9 -24.54 -11.53 3.30
CA TYR A 9 -24.56 -10.14 3.75
C TYR A 9 -23.54 -9.91 4.87
N ALA A 10 -23.43 -10.82 5.84
CA ALA A 10 -22.44 -10.71 6.90
C ALA A 10 -20.99 -10.70 6.35
N MET A 11 -20.68 -11.54 5.37
CA MET A 11 -19.35 -11.56 4.71
C MET A 11 -19.06 -10.27 3.93
N LEU A 12 -20.06 -9.70 3.27
CA LEU A 12 -19.95 -8.43 2.54
C LEU A 12 -19.74 -7.23 3.46
N PHE A 13 -20.39 -7.21 4.63
CA PHE A 13 -20.27 -6.12 5.59
C PHE A 13 -19.14 -6.32 6.60
N ALA A 14 -18.57 -7.51 6.76
CA ALA A 14 -17.49 -7.80 7.71
C ALA A 14 -16.25 -6.88 7.54
N PRO A 15 -15.74 -6.61 6.31
CA PRO A 15 -14.64 -5.67 6.12
C PRO A 15 -15.00 -4.25 6.56
N LEU A 16 -16.24 -3.80 6.31
CA LEU A 16 -16.73 -2.50 6.74
C LEU A 16 -16.86 -2.42 8.27
N GLY A 17 -17.39 -3.48 8.89
CA GLY A 17 -17.47 -3.61 10.35
C GLY A 17 -16.09 -3.52 11.01
N LEU A 18 -15.09 -4.21 10.44
CA LEU A 18 -13.72 -4.17 10.94
C LEU A 18 -13.07 -2.78 10.78
N LEU A 19 -13.30 -2.10 9.65
CA LEU A 19 -12.87 -0.71 9.45
C LEU A 19 -13.53 0.26 10.43
N LEU A 20 -14.83 0.08 10.72
CA LEU A 20 -15.56 0.88 11.70
C LEU A 20 -15.02 0.66 13.11
N VAL A 21 -14.76 -0.59 13.50
CA VAL A 21 -14.14 -0.90 14.80
C VAL A 21 -12.76 -0.25 14.92
N ALA A 22 -11.92 -0.36 13.89
CA ALA A 22 -10.61 0.30 13.87
C ALA A 22 -10.75 1.83 13.98
N ALA A 23 -11.71 2.44 13.28
CA ALA A 23 -11.99 3.87 13.37
C ALA A 23 -12.49 4.28 14.76
N VAL A 24 -13.35 3.48 15.40
CA VAL A 24 -13.80 3.72 16.78
C VAL A 24 -12.62 3.68 17.74
N VAL A 25 -11.77 2.66 17.67
CA VAL A 25 -10.58 2.57 18.54
C VAL A 25 -9.65 3.78 18.34
N LYS A 26 -9.38 4.17 17.09
CA LYS A 26 -8.50 5.33 16.79
C LYS A 26 -9.14 6.66 17.19
N THR A 27 -10.46 6.82 17.05
CA THR A 27 -11.18 8.02 17.51
C THR A 27 -11.21 8.13 19.04
N TRP A 28 -11.27 7.01 19.75
CA TRP A 28 -11.11 6.97 21.20
C TRP A 28 -9.71 7.43 21.63
N GLN A 29 -8.65 6.90 21.02
CA GLN A 29 -7.26 7.33 21.29
C GLN A 29 -7.06 8.83 21.00
N ALA A 30 -7.61 9.32 19.88
CA ALA A 30 -7.56 10.74 19.56
C ALA A 30 -8.34 11.61 20.55
N ARG A 31 -9.47 11.12 21.06
CA ARG A 31 -10.27 11.84 22.08
C ARG A 31 -9.53 11.95 23.41
N GLU A 32 -8.82 10.90 23.82
CA GLU A 32 -7.96 10.95 25.00
C GLU A 32 -6.82 11.97 24.79
N ALA A 33 -6.18 11.95 23.63
CA ALA A 33 -5.11 12.88 23.29
C ALA A 33 -5.57 14.34 23.12
N ARG A 34 -6.86 14.60 22.84
CA ARG A 34 -7.41 15.97 22.85
C ARG A 34 -7.26 16.64 24.22
N SER A 35 -7.34 15.85 25.29
CA SER A 35 -7.20 16.34 26.67
C SER A 35 -5.75 16.49 27.12
N TRP A 36 -4.77 16.10 26.29
CA TRP A 36 -3.37 16.18 26.66
C TRP A 36 -2.90 17.64 26.82
N PRO A 37 -2.20 17.95 27.91
CA PRO A 37 -1.57 19.26 28.10
C PRO A 37 -0.52 19.53 27.03
N GLN A 38 -0.28 20.82 26.80
CA GLN A 38 0.66 21.32 25.82
C GLN A 38 1.92 21.89 26.49
N ALA A 39 3.08 21.67 25.90
CA ALA A 39 4.34 22.25 26.28
C ALA A 39 5.06 22.83 25.05
N SER A 40 5.85 23.89 25.24
CA SER A 40 6.74 24.40 24.21
C SER A 40 7.98 23.52 24.14
N GLY A 41 8.17 22.85 23.01
CA GLY A 41 9.33 22.02 22.73
C GLY A 41 10.18 22.55 21.58
N LYS A 42 11.33 21.93 21.37
CA LYS A 42 12.25 22.27 20.28
C LYS A 42 12.60 21.03 19.49
N VAL A 43 12.53 21.11 18.16
CA VAL A 43 12.99 20.03 17.28
C VAL A 43 14.51 19.99 17.30
N VAL A 44 15.09 18.86 17.71
CA VAL A 44 16.54 18.64 17.79
C VAL A 44 17.06 17.96 16.53
N ARG A 45 16.25 17.06 15.93
CA ARG A 45 16.61 16.33 14.72
C ARG A 45 15.42 16.27 13.77
N SER A 46 15.65 16.53 12.49
CA SER A 46 14.65 16.40 11.43
C SER A 46 15.33 15.91 10.16
N VAL A 47 15.29 14.60 9.92
CA VAL A 47 15.92 13.98 8.75
C VAL A 47 15.09 12.81 8.22
N ALA A 48 15.21 12.54 6.92
CA ALA A 48 14.70 11.29 6.36
C ALA A 48 15.57 10.12 6.82
N GLU A 49 14.92 9.05 7.25
CA GLU A 49 15.56 7.84 7.74
C GLU A 49 14.93 6.62 7.08
N VAL A 50 15.77 5.70 6.62
CA VAL A 50 15.32 4.42 6.10
C VAL A 50 15.23 3.43 7.25
N ARG A 51 14.09 2.76 7.39
CA ARG A 51 13.91 1.69 8.38
C ARG A 51 13.37 0.45 7.69
N GLU A 52 13.78 -0.71 8.18
CA GLU A 52 13.20 -1.98 7.77
C GLU A 52 11.94 -2.24 8.59
N VAL A 53 10.84 -2.50 7.89
CA VAL A 53 9.56 -2.85 8.50
C VAL A 53 9.13 -4.24 8.06
N ARG A 54 8.52 -4.96 8.99
CA ARG A 54 7.93 -6.27 8.73
C ARG A 54 6.61 -6.10 7.98
N VAL A 55 6.52 -6.72 6.82
CA VAL A 55 5.32 -6.75 5.99
C VAL A 55 4.86 -8.19 5.88
N SER A 56 3.57 -8.44 6.08
CA SER A 56 3.00 -9.79 5.97
C SER A 56 3.35 -10.41 4.61
N ASP A 57 3.82 -11.66 4.64
CA ASP A 57 4.23 -12.42 3.46
C ASP A 57 3.86 -13.89 3.71
N SER A 58 2.76 -14.34 3.11
CA SER A 58 2.24 -15.69 3.28
C SER A 58 3.13 -16.76 2.64
N ASP A 59 4.02 -16.36 1.75
CA ASP A 59 4.88 -17.29 1.02
C ASP A 59 6.12 -17.67 1.86
N ARG A 60 6.33 -17.02 3.01
CA ARG A 60 7.45 -17.25 3.93
C ARG A 60 7.00 -17.97 5.19
N GLU A 61 7.83 -18.89 5.69
CA GLU A 61 7.60 -19.60 6.96
C GLU A 61 7.38 -18.63 8.13
N GLU A 62 8.12 -17.53 8.18
CA GLU A 62 8.00 -16.52 9.22
C GLU A 62 6.72 -15.67 9.11
N GLY A 63 6.00 -15.76 7.99
CA GLY A 63 4.79 -14.97 7.72
C GLY A 63 5.05 -13.50 7.43
N TYR A 64 6.32 -13.06 7.34
CA TYR A 64 6.67 -11.68 7.01
C TYR A 64 7.97 -11.57 6.20
N ARG A 65 8.11 -10.43 5.52
CA ARG A 65 9.33 -9.98 4.84
C ARG A 65 9.77 -8.61 5.34
N LEU A 66 11.05 -8.31 5.22
CA LEU A 66 11.60 -6.98 5.51
C LEU A 66 11.51 -6.08 4.27
N GLU A 67 10.92 -4.91 4.47
CA GLU A 67 10.78 -3.88 3.44
C GLU A 67 11.41 -2.58 3.94
N SER A 68 12.28 -1.99 3.12
CA SER A 68 12.88 -0.69 3.41
C SER A 68 11.88 0.41 3.11
N ARG A 69 11.51 1.20 4.13
CA ARG A 69 10.64 2.37 3.97
C ARG A 69 11.32 3.63 4.48
N ASN A 70 10.99 4.74 3.84
CA ASN A 70 11.48 6.07 4.18
C ASN A 70 10.55 6.70 5.22
N PHE A 71 11.10 7.15 6.34
CA PHE A 71 10.38 7.79 7.44
C PHE A 71 10.90 9.21 7.65
N ALA A 72 10.01 10.11 8.06
CA ALA A 72 10.42 11.41 8.60
C ALA A 72 10.78 11.23 10.08
N ASN A 73 12.07 11.18 10.41
CA ASN A 73 12.50 11.11 11.80
C ASN A 73 12.67 12.53 12.37
N VAL A 74 11.59 13.01 13.00
CA VAL A 74 11.52 14.30 13.69
C VAL A 74 11.61 14.07 15.19
N THR A 75 12.78 14.27 15.79
CA THR A 75 12.98 14.18 17.24
C THR A 75 12.93 15.55 17.87
N TYR A 76 12.13 15.70 18.91
CA TYR A 76 11.93 16.95 19.64
C TYR A 76 12.11 16.75 21.14
N GLU A 77 12.57 17.81 21.81
CA GLU A 77 12.73 17.88 23.25
C GLU A 77 11.72 18.84 23.87
N TYR A 78 11.21 18.51 25.04
CA TYR A 78 10.23 19.32 25.75
C TYR A 78 10.40 19.18 27.27
N PRO A 79 10.14 20.27 28.03
CA PRO A 79 10.16 20.24 29.48
C PRO A 79 8.81 19.76 30.04
N VAL A 80 8.86 18.86 31.02
CA VAL A 80 7.72 18.50 31.89
C VAL A 80 8.17 18.63 33.33
N GLY A 81 7.77 19.73 33.99
CA GLY A 81 8.29 20.10 35.31
C GLY A 81 9.80 20.33 35.26
N SER A 82 10.56 19.58 36.07
CA SER A 82 12.03 19.62 36.11
C SER A 82 12.72 18.66 35.12
N ARG A 83 11.96 17.80 34.42
CA ARG A 83 12.50 16.78 33.51
C ARG A 83 12.47 17.28 32.06
N LYS A 84 13.57 17.07 31.34
CA LYS A 84 13.60 17.18 29.88
C LYS A 84 13.34 15.81 29.27
N LEU A 85 12.32 15.72 28.44
CA LEU A 85 11.96 14.49 27.74
C LEU A 85 12.12 14.70 26.25
N SER A 86 12.32 13.60 25.51
CA SER A 86 12.40 13.61 24.06
C SER A 86 11.46 12.57 23.48
N CYS A 87 10.91 12.86 22.31
CA CYS A 87 10.05 11.95 21.56
C CYS A 87 10.23 12.18 20.06
N ASN A 88 9.86 11.20 19.25
CA ASN A 88 9.97 11.26 17.78
C ASN A 88 8.64 10.99 17.05
N ARG A 89 7.53 10.96 17.79
CA ARG A 89 6.20 10.70 17.23
C ARG A 89 5.55 12.00 16.79
N ILE A 90 5.17 12.07 15.51
CA ILE A 90 4.52 13.25 14.92
C ILE A 90 3.02 13.23 15.18
N SER A 91 2.35 12.10 14.90
CA SER A 91 0.89 11.95 14.99
C SER A 91 0.50 10.75 15.84
N ILE A 92 -0.75 10.73 16.32
CA ILE A 92 -1.38 9.55 16.93
C ILE A 92 -1.53 8.41 15.91
N GLY A 93 -1.66 8.73 14.62
CA GLY A 93 -1.68 7.74 13.55
C GLY A 93 -0.43 6.86 13.51
N GLU A 94 -0.58 5.65 12.99
CA GLU A 94 0.58 4.82 12.65
C GLU A 94 1.29 5.42 11.44
N ASP A 95 2.60 5.64 11.57
CA ASP A 95 3.42 6.03 10.44
C ASP A 95 3.83 4.75 9.70
N LEU A 96 3.25 4.54 8.52
CA LEU A 96 3.54 3.38 7.68
C LEU A 96 4.80 3.58 6.82
N GLY A 97 5.40 4.76 6.83
CA GLY A 97 6.53 5.13 5.97
C GLY A 97 6.12 5.41 4.51
N ASN A 98 7.05 5.93 3.72
CA ASN A 98 6.90 6.32 2.31
C ASN A 98 5.79 7.33 2.01
N PHE A 99 5.29 8.05 3.02
CA PHE A 99 4.19 8.99 2.87
C PHE A 99 4.47 10.31 3.59
N GLU A 100 4.28 11.42 2.87
CA GLU A 100 4.45 12.80 3.37
C GLU A 100 5.81 13.06 4.06
N VAL A 101 6.86 12.32 3.68
CA VAL A 101 8.18 12.44 4.32
C VAL A 101 8.74 13.85 4.15
N ALA A 102 8.74 14.37 2.91
CA ALA A 102 9.20 15.72 2.61
C ALA A 102 8.35 16.78 3.33
N GLU A 103 7.02 16.63 3.33
CA GLU A 103 6.09 17.56 3.96
C GLU A 103 6.31 17.65 5.47
N LYS A 104 6.42 16.51 6.15
CA LYS A 104 6.71 16.45 7.59
C LYS A 104 8.05 17.09 7.95
N LEU A 105 9.10 16.83 7.16
CA LEU A 105 10.42 17.42 7.40
C LEU A 105 10.45 18.92 7.16
N ALA A 106 9.73 19.41 6.15
CA ALA A 106 9.58 20.83 5.87
C ALA A 106 8.75 21.56 6.93
N LYS A 107 7.71 20.89 7.46
CA LYS A 107 6.86 21.41 8.53
C LYS A 107 7.58 21.51 9.88
N TYR A 108 8.49 20.58 10.16
CA TYR A 108 9.22 20.49 11.42
C TYR A 108 10.74 20.53 11.20
N PRO A 109 11.32 21.66 10.77
CA PRO A 109 12.77 21.76 10.56
C PRO A 109 13.51 21.73 11.91
N ALA A 110 14.75 21.24 11.90
CA ALA A 110 15.60 21.23 13.10
C ALA A 110 15.81 22.66 13.64
N GLY A 111 15.71 22.81 14.96
CA GLY A 111 15.80 24.09 15.64
C GLY A 111 14.46 24.82 15.81
N SER A 112 13.39 24.40 15.12
CA SER A 112 12.06 25.02 15.26
C SER A 112 11.47 24.78 16.64
N VAL A 113 10.71 25.77 17.12
CA VAL A 113 9.90 25.67 18.33
C VAL A 113 8.54 25.10 17.93
N VAL A 114 8.13 24.04 18.61
CA VAL A 114 6.92 23.27 18.30
C VAL A 114 6.05 23.13 19.55
N THR A 115 4.74 23.03 19.34
CA THR A 115 3.82 22.68 20.42
C THR A 115 3.81 21.16 20.56
N VAL A 116 4.17 20.67 21.74
CA VAL A 116 4.20 19.26 22.07
C VAL A 116 3.03 18.93 22.97
N TYR A 117 2.24 17.93 22.59
CA TYR A 117 1.16 17.38 23.41
C TYR A 117 1.65 16.10 24.08
N TYR A 118 1.70 16.07 25.40
CA TYR A 118 2.22 14.93 26.15
C TYR A 118 1.14 14.29 27.02
N ASN A 119 1.21 12.98 27.20
CA ASN A 119 0.31 12.25 28.07
C ASN A 119 0.65 12.56 29.55
N PRO A 120 -0.28 13.11 30.35
CA PRO A 120 0.02 13.48 31.74
C PRO A 120 0.28 12.26 32.64
N ARG A 121 -0.24 11.07 32.28
CA ARG A 121 0.02 9.83 33.01
C ARG A 121 1.35 9.19 32.62
N HIS A 122 1.75 9.36 31.37
CA HIS A 122 3.00 8.83 30.80
C HIS A 122 3.71 9.93 30.00
N PRO A 123 4.44 10.83 30.67
CA PRO A 123 5.04 12.00 30.03
C PRO A 123 6.04 11.68 28.91
N ASP A 124 6.52 10.44 28.80
CA ASP A 124 7.35 9.92 27.71
C ASP A 124 6.59 9.78 26.38
N GLN A 125 5.26 9.70 26.44
CA GLN A 125 4.40 9.66 25.27
C GLN A 125 3.98 11.07 24.89
N ALA A 126 4.47 11.55 23.74
CA ALA A 126 4.09 12.84 23.20
C ALA A 126 3.84 12.77 21.68
N VAL A 127 3.11 13.76 21.17
CA VAL A 127 2.83 13.96 19.75
C VAL A 127 2.89 15.45 19.41
N LEU A 128 3.25 15.78 18.17
CA LEU A 128 3.15 17.14 17.63
C LEU A 128 1.75 17.45 17.11
N GLU A 129 1.06 16.42 16.61
CA GLU A 129 -0.27 16.48 16.03
C GLU A 129 -1.22 15.55 16.78
N ARG A 130 -2.12 16.13 17.57
CA ARG A 130 -3.14 15.38 18.32
C ARG A 130 -4.39 15.04 17.51
N ASP A 131 -4.53 15.63 16.33
CA ASP A 131 -5.71 15.45 15.49
C ASP A 131 -5.68 14.12 14.76
N LEU A 132 -6.88 13.61 14.43
CA LEU A 132 -7.02 12.41 13.62
C LEU A 132 -6.35 12.64 12.26
N PRO A 133 -5.60 11.64 11.75
CA PRO A 133 -4.97 11.76 10.44
C PRO A 133 -6.04 12.08 9.39
N LYS A 134 -5.79 13.09 8.56
CA LYS A 134 -6.75 13.58 7.54
C LYS A 134 -7.26 12.47 6.61
N GLY A 135 -6.45 11.43 6.40
CA GLY A 135 -6.79 10.27 5.58
C GLY A 135 -7.81 9.30 6.18
N LEU A 136 -8.05 9.29 7.50
CA LEU A 136 -8.95 8.32 8.14
C LEU A 136 -10.39 8.44 7.63
N TRP A 137 -10.90 9.66 7.52
CA TRP A 137 -12.25 9.93 7.03
C TRP A 137 -12.38 9.66 5.52
N GLY A 138 -11.32 9.92 4.75
CA GLY A 138 -11.27 9.58 3.33
C GLY A 138 -11.33 8.08 3.09
N CYS A 139 -10.52 7.29 3.81
CA CYS A 139 -10.55 5.83 3.74
C CYS A 139 -11.91 5.26 4.18
N LEU A 140 -12.50 5.80 5.25
CA LEU A 140 -13.82 5.36 5.72
C LEU A 140 -14.91 5.67 4.68
N GLY A 141 -14.87 6.86 4.07
CA GLY A 141 -15.82 7.28 3.04
C GLY A 141 -15.72 6.43 1.77
N ILE A 142 -14.49 6.16 1.30
CA ILE A 142 -14.24 5.31 0.13
C ILE A 142 -14.66 3.86 0.43
N GLY A 143 -14.27 3.32 1.59
CA GLY A 143 -14.66 1.96 2.00
C GLY A 143 -16.18 1.79 2.13
N THR A 144 -16.85 2.81 2.67
CA THR A 144 -18.32 2.87 2.76
C THR A 144 -18.95 2.93 1.38
N ALA A 145 -18.46 3.79 0.49
CA ALA A 145 -18.96 3.91 -0.88
C ALA A 145 -18.75 2.63 -1.71
N ILE A 146 -17.63 1.92 -1.53
CA ILE A 146 -17.37 0.63 -2.16
C ILE A 146 -18.33 -0.42 -1.62
N ALA A 147 -18.49 -0.52 -0.29
CA ALA A 147 -19.42 -1.48 0.31
C ALA A 147 -20.87 -1.23 -0.14
N PHE A 148 -21.31 0.04 -0.13
CA PHE A 148 -22.61 0.41 -0.68
C PHE A 148 -22.71 0.12 -2.17
N GLY A 149 -21.68 0.44 -2.97
CA GLY A 149 -21.66 0.14 -4.40
C GLY A 149 -21.74 -1.35 -4.70
N ILE A 150 -21.08 -2.19 -3.91
CA ILE A 150 -21.16 -3.65 -4.03
C ILE A 150 -22.54 -4.15 -3.61
N VAL A 151 -23.10 -3.67 -2.49
CA VAL A 151 -24.40 -4.14 -1.98
C VAL A 151 -25.56 -3.62 -2.84
N PHE A 152 -25.57 -2.35 -3.23
CA PHE A 152 -26.58 -1.79 -4.13
C PHE A 152 -26.40 -2.31 -5.56
N GLY A 153 -25.16 -2.41 -6.04
CA GLY A 153 -24.83 -2.98 -7.34
C GLY A 153 -25.21 -4.47 -7.43
N SER A 154 -25.06 -5.23 -6.35
CA SER A 154 -25.49 -6.63 -6.29
C SER A 154 -26.99 -6.80 -6.08
N ALA A 155 -27.61 -6.03 -5.18
CA ALA A 155 -29.04 -6.18 -4.86
C ALA A 155 -29.97 -5.60 -5.94
N PHE A 156 -29.60 -4.49 -6.56
CA PHE A 156 -30.38 -3.82 -7.61
C PHE A 156 -29.80 -4.09 -9.00
N GLY A 157 -28.50 -3.89 -9.19
CA GLY A 157 -27.85 -4.03 -10.48
C GLY A 157 -27.91 -5.46 -11.01
N LEU A 158 -27.43 -6.46 -10.26
CA LEU A 158 -27.45 -7.87 -10.69
C LEU A 158 -28.87 -8.42 -10.80
N ASN A 159 -29.79 -8.05 -9.90
CA ASN A 159 -31.16 -8.58 -9.92
C ASN A 159 -31.98 -8.04 -11.10
N GLN A 160 -31.84 -6.74 -11.41
CA GLN A 160 -32.57 -6.10 -12.52
C GLN A 160 -31.94 -6.43 -13.88
N THR A 161 -30.60 -6.54 -13.95
CA THR A 161 -29.93 -7.08 -15.15
C THR A 161 -30.19 -8.57 -15.33
N TYR A 162 -30.25 -9.38 -14.27
CA TYR A 162 -30.64 -10.79 -14.33
C TYR A 162 -32.07 -10.95 -14.85
N ALA A 163 -33.04 -10.19 -14.33
CA ALA A 163 -34.42 -10.23 -14.81
C ALA A 163 -34.56 -9.80 -16.28
N TYR A 164 -33.82 -8.78 -16.71
CA TYR A 164 -33.80 -8.32 -18.10
C TYR A 164 -33.12 -9.32 -19.05
N LEU A 165 -31.95 -9.84 -18.66
CA LEU A 165 -31.19 -10.83 -19.43
C LEU A 165 -31.89 -12.19 -19.47
N ALA A 166 -32.53 -12.64 -18.38
CA ALA A 166 -33.32 -13.87 -18.36
C ALA A 166 -34.53 -13.82 -19.30
N HIS A 167 -35.04 -12.62 -19.62
CA HIS A 167 -36.15 -12.44 -20.55
C HIS A 167 -35.70 -12.28 -22.02
N HIS A 168 -34.45 -11.87 -22.27
CA HIS A 168 -33.91 -11.62 -23.62
C HIS A 168 -32.90 -12.67 -24.11
N ILE A 169 -32.33 -13.50 -23.22
CA ILE A 169 -31.37 -14.56 -23.58
C ILE A 169 -32.12 -15.89 -23.77
N GLY A 170 -31.75 -16.64 -24.81
CA GLY A 170 -32.38 -17.93 -25.14
C GLY A 170 -32.26 -19.05 -24.10
N ARG A 171 -31.48 -18.87 -23.01
CA ARG A 171 -31.39 -19.79 -21.86
C ARG A 171 -31.26 -19.02 -20.53
N PRO A 172 -32.31 -18.95 -19.70
CA PRO A 172 -32.29 -18.23 -18.42
C PRO A 172 -31.33 -18.88 -17.39
N ASP A 173 -31.01 -20.16 -17.55
CA ASP A 173 -30.14 -20.92 -16.64
C ASP A 173 -28.68 -20.43 -16.63
N LEU A 174 -28.24 -19.75 -17.70
CA LEU A 174 -26.86 -19.27 -17.87
C LEU A 174 -26.71 -17.75 -17.62
N ALA A 175 -27.82 -17.04 -17.34
CA ALA A 175 -27.81 -15.59 -17.14
C ALA A 175 -26.90 -15.17 -15.96
N GLY A 176 -26.83 -15.99 -14.90
CA GLY A 176 -25.91 -15.74 -13.78
C GLY A 176 -24.43 -15.74 -14.18
N LEU A 177 -24.03 -16.61 -15.11
CA LEU A 177 -22.65 -16.68 -15.61
C LEU A 177 -22.30 -15.47 -16.49
N VAL A 178 -23.21 -15.04 -17.37
CA VAL A 178 -23.00 -13.85 -18.22
C VAL A 178 -22.79 -12.61 -17.37
N VAL A 179 -23.62 -12.44 -16.34
CA VAL A 179 -23.52 -11.33 -15.40
C VAL A 179 -22.21 -11.40 -14.59
N GLY A 180 -21.83 -12.60 -14.12
CA GLY A 180 -20.58 -12.82 -13.39
C GLY A 180 -19.33 -12.48 -14.21
N PHE A 181 -19.25 -12.96 -15.45
CA PHE A 181 -18.12 -12.67 -16.35
C PHE A 181 -18.06 -11.20 -16.76
N GLY A 182 -19.22 -10.56 -17.01
CA GLY A 182 -19.28 -9.13 -17.30
C GLY A 182 -18.80 -8.26 -16.14
N ALA A 183 -19.24 -8.56 -14.90
CA ALA A 183 -18.80 -7.85 -13.71
C ALA A 183 -17.29 -7.99 -13.47
N PHE A 184 -16.75 -9.21 -13.62
CA PHE A 184 -15.32 -9.46 -13.44
C PHE A 184 -14.48 -8.76 -14.52
N GLY A 185 -14.90 -8.82 -15.79
CA GLY A 185 -14.26 -8.10 -16.89
C GLY A 185 -14.24 -6.58 -16.67
N PHE A 186 -15.33 -6.01 -16.14
CA PHE A 186 -15.42 -4.58 -15.83
C PHE A 186 -14.46 -4.15 -14.70
N VAL A 187 -14.36 -4.93 -13.62
CA VAL A 187 -13.41 -4.67 -12.53
C VAL A 187 -11.96 -4.70 -13.03
N ILE A 188 -11.62 -5.70 -13.86
CA ILE A 188 -10.29 -5.81 -14.48
C ILE A 188 -10.00 -4.61 -15.39
N ALA A 189 -10.99 -4.17 -16.18
CA ALA A 189 -10.84 -2.98 -17.04
C ALA A 189 -10.61 -1.69 -16.22
N LEU A 190 -11.33 -1.51 -15.10
CA LEU A 190 -11.11 -0.39 -14.18
C LEU A 190 -9.71 -0.41 -13.57
N MET A 191 -9.23 -1.59 -13.18
CA MET A 191 -7.86 -1.76 -12.69
C MET A 191 -6.83 -1.41 -13.78
N GLY A 192 -7.03 -1.89 -15.01
CA GLY A 192 -6.18 -1.56 -16.17
C GLY A 192 -6.17 -0.06 -16.48
N TYR A 193 -7.32 0.61 -16.37
CA TYR A 193 -7.44 2.07 -16.49
C TYR A 193 -6.67 2.80 -15.38
N GLY A 194 -6.80 2.34 -14.12
CA GLY A 194 -6.09 2.90 -12.97
C GLY A 194 -4.56 2.82 -13.13
N VAL A 195 -4.05 1.64 -13.47
CA VAL A 195 -2.61 1.41 -13.73
C VAL A 195 -2.12 2.29 -14.87
N ARG A 196 -2.88 2.39 -15.98
CA ARG A 196 -2.53 3.27 -17.10
C ARG A 196 -2.47 4.73 -16.68
N ARG A 197 -3.43 5.20 -15.88
CA ARG A 197 -3.48 6.58 -15.40
C ARG A 197 -2.28 6.90 -14.50
N GLN A 198 -1.89 5.98 -13.63
CA GLN A 198 -0.68 6.11 -12.82
C GLN A 198 0.59 6.13 -13.68
N ALA A 199 0.71 5.24 -14.66
CA ALA A 199 1.84 5.20 -15.58
C ALA A 199 1.99 6.52 -16.37
N LEU A 200 0.88 7.10 -16.83
CA LEU A 200 0.88 8.39 -17.53
C LEU A 200 1.32 9.56 -16.63
N LYS A 201 0.97 9.52 -15.33
CA LYS A 201 1.48 10.49 -14.36
C LYS A 201 2.99 10.30 -14.15
N ALA A 202 3.43 9.06 -13.96
CA ALA A 202 4.84 8.72 -13.76
C ALA A 202 5.73 9.10 -14.97
N ALA A 203 5.18 9.06 -16.19
CA ALA A 203 5.87 9.51 -17.39
C ALA A 203 6.24 11.01 -17.37
N ARG A 204 5.52 11.84 -16.59
CA ARG A 204 5.73 13.29 -16.48
C ARG A 204 6.51 13.69 -15.23
N TRP A 205 6.92 12.74 -14.40
CA TRP A 205 7.66 13.02 -13.19
C TRP A 205 9.07 13.55 -13.49
N PRO A 206 9.59 14.49 -12.66
CA PRO A 206 10.96 14.97 -12.75
C PRO A 206 11.95 13.82 -12.62
N VAL A 207 13.04 13.91 -13.39
CA VAL A 207 14.12 12.93 -13.42
C VAL A 207 15.30 13.44 -12.59
N VAL A 208 15.80 12.61 -11.69
CA VAL A 208 17.00 12.88 -10.89
C VAL A 208 17.98 11.71 -10.98
N PRO A 209 19.29 11.95 -10.85
CA PRO A 209 20.26 10.86 -10.75
C PRO A 209 20.10 10.11 -9.42
N GLY A 210 20.07 8.79 -9.49
CA GLY A 210 20.14 7.89 -8.35
C GLY A 210 21.27 6.88 -8.51
N THR A 211 21.67 6.24 -7.41
CA THR A 211 22.75 5.25 -7.35
C THR A 211 22.19 3.91 -6.92
N ILE A 212 22.51 2.85 -7.67
CA ILE A 212 22.09 1.49 -7.33
C ILE A 212 22.94 0.92 -6.19
N LYS A 213 22.26 0.39 -5.16
CA LYS A 213 22.85 -0.32 -4.03
C LYS A 213 22.28 -1.73 -3.93
N LEU A 214 23.15 -2.72 -3.93
CA LEU A 214 22.76 -4.10 -3.69
C LEU A 214 22.66 -4.35 -2.18
N SER A 215 21.61 -5.05 -1.78
CA SER A 215 21.51 -5.56 -0.41
C SER A 215 22.36 -6.82 -0.24
N GLY A 216 22.63 -7.16 1.02
CA GLY A 216 23.17 -8.47 1.38
C GLY A 216 22.20 -9.61 1.04
N ILE A 217 22.69 -10.83 1.24
CA ILE A 217 21.90 -12.06 1.12
C ILE A 217 20.91 -12.12 2.28
N GLU A 218 19.64 -12.35 1.96
CA GLU A 218 18.61 -12.71 2.92
C GLU A 218 18.35 -14.20 2.81
N GLN A 219 18.37 -14.90 3.94
CA GLN A 219 18.08 -16.33 4.00
C GLN A 219 16.73 -16.50 4.69
N TYR A 220 15.79 -17.18 4.05
CA TYR A 220 14.46 -17.43 4.60
C TYR A 220 13.94 -18.78 4.11
N HIS A 221 12.88 -19.31 4.73
CA HIS A 221 12.24 -20.56 4.29
C HIS A 221 10.87 -20.25 3.70
N GLU A 222 10.46 -21.01 2.69
CA GLU A 222 9.09 -20.93 2.16
C GLU A 222 8.07 -21.42 3.21
N ALA A 223 6.84 -20.91 3.12
CA ALA A 223 5.75 -21.40 3.93
C ALA A 223 5.43 -22.86 3.55
N SER A 224 5.33 -23.73 4.56
CA SER A 224 4.92 -25.13 4.41
C SER A 224 3.53 -25.35 4.99
N GLU A 225 2.84 -26.37 4.49
CA GLU A 225 1.55 -26.76 5.04
C GLU A 225 1.70 -27.28 6.49
N PRO A 226 0.71 -27.05 7.37
CA PRO A 226 0.74 -27.55 8.73
C PRO A 226 0.90 -29.07 8.78
N GLY A 227 2.03 -29.56 9.32
CA GLY A 227 2.34 -30.99 9.42
C GLY A 227 3.33 -31.51 8.37
N GLU A 228 3.72 -30.69 7.39
CA GLU A 228 4.80 -31.01 6.47
C GLU A 228 6.19 -30.66 7.05
N ARG A 229 7.24 -31.12 6.35
CA ARG A 229 8.62 -30.71 6.65
C ARG A 229 8.79 -29.22 6.36
N ARG A 230 9.79 -28.63 7.03
CA ARG A 230 10.22 -27.24 6.81
C ARG A 230 10.34 -26.91 5.33
N GLY A 231 9.84 -25.74 4.94
CA GLY A 231 9.81 -25.29 3.55
C GLY A 231 11.20 -25.11 2.97
N THR A 232 11.27 -25.05 1.65
CA THR A 232 12.54 -24.91 0.94
C THR A 232 13.29 -23.68 1.44
N GLU A 233 14.58 -23.85 1.74
CA GLU A 233 15.44 -22.72 2.06
C GLU A 233 15.67 -21.87 0.80
N MET A 234 15.43 -20.57 0.93
CA MET A 234 15.50 -19.59 -0.14
C MET A 234 16.54 -18.52 0.17
N PHE A 235 17.31 -18.19 -0.85
CA PHE A 235 18.30 -17.13 -0.83
C PHE A 235 17.77 -15.95 -1.63
N GLY A 236 17.38 -14.89 -0.92
CA GLY A 236 16.88 -13.63 -1.46
C GLY A 236 17.98 -12.59 -1.62
N LYS A 237 17.91 -11.79 -2.68
CA LYS A 237 18.70 -10.57 -2.86
C LYS A 237 17.80 -9.44 -3.31
N ARG A 238 18.05 -8.23 -2.78
CA ARG A 238 17.32 -7.01 -3.14
C ARG A 238 18.24 -6.05 -3.87
N VAL A 239 17.69 -5.40 -4.88
CA VAL A 239 18.32 -4.26 -5.55
C VAL A 239 17.57 -3.03 -5.11
N THR A 240 18.27 -2.19 -4.37
CA THR A 240 17.79 -0.89 -3.92
C THR A 240 18.48 0.21 -4.70
N TYR A 241 17.90 1.39 -4.72
CA TYR A 241 18.54 2.57 -5.27
C TYR A 241 18.29 3.75 -4.38
N THR A 242 19.30 4.59 -4.26
CA THR A 242 19.28 5.80 -3.44
C THR A 242 19.29 7.01 -4.34
N TYR A 243 18.46 8.01 -4.06
CA TYR A 243 18.41 9.24 -4.84
C TYR A 243 18.17 10.43 -3.91
N ARG A 244 18.51 11.63 -4.39
CA ARG A 244 18.32 12.88 -3.64
C ARG A 244 17.30 13.74 -4.37
N TYR A 245 16.27 14.19 -3.65
CA TYR A 245 15.27 15.13 -4.14
C TYR A 245 15.07 16.24 -3.11
N GLN A 246 15.15 17.50 -3.53
CA GLN A 246 15.03 18.68 -2.64
C GLN A 246 15.88 18.57 -1.37
N ASN A 247 17.15 18.14 -1.52
CA ASN A 247 18.11 17.97 -0.42
C ASN A 247 17.82 16.80 0.56
N ILE A 248 16.80 15.98 0.29
CA ILE A 248 16.42 14.82 1.10
C ILE A 248 16.82 13.54 0.34
N SER A 249 17.46 12.60 1.04
CA SER A 249 17.83 11.30 0.49
C SER A 249 16.72 10.28 0.70
N TYR A 250 16.36 9.56 -0.36
CA TYR A 250 15.36 8.50 -0.37
C TYR A 250 16.00 7.19 -0.83
N THR A 251 15.48 6.06 -0.34
CA THR A 251 15.89 4.72 -0.75
C THR A 251 14.66 3.90 -1.11
N ASN A 252 14.63 3.38 -2.33
CA ASN A 252 13.55 2.53 -2.82
C ASN A 252 14.11 1.20 -3.32
N GLU A 253 13.24 0.20 -3.38
CA GLU A 253 13.55 -1.11 -3.96
C GLU A 253 13.06 -1.14 -5.42
N CYS A 254 13.90 -1.59 -6.35
CA CYS A 254 13.49 -1.77 -7.74
C CYS A 254 13.27 -3.23 -8.12
N ALA A 255 13.93 -4.16 -7.43
CA ALA A 255 13.79 -5.59 -7.71
C ALA A 255 14.20 -6.42 -6.50
N ARG A 256 13.55 -7.59 -6.36
CA ARG A 256 13.94 -8.67 -5.45
C ARG A 256 14.02 -9.96 -6.28
N VAL A 257 15.09 -10.73 -6.08
CA VAL A 257 15.26 -12.06 -6.67
C VAL A 257 15.42 -13.08 -5.54
N SER A 258 14.87 -14.28 -5.71
CA SER A 258 15.04 -15.37 -4.77
C SER A 258 15.13 -16.72 -5.48
N ALA A 259 15.97 -17.61 -4.96
CA ALA A 259 16.13 -18.96 -5.48
C ALA A 259 16.47 -19.93 -4.35
N GLY A 260 16.19 -21.23 -4.56
CA GLY A 260 16.46 -22.29 -3.58
C GLY A 260 17.94 -22.62 -3.37
N THR A 261 18.85 -21.94 -4.07
CA THR A 261 20.29 -22.02 -3.82
C THR A 261 20.92 -20.64 -3.89
N GLN A 262 22.00 -20.43 -3.13
CA GLN A 262 22.77 -19.19 -3.20
C GLN A 262 23.28 -18.94 -4.62
N SER A 263 23.82 -19.95 -5.30
CA SER A 263 24.31 -19.84 -6.68
C SER A 263 23.20 -19.50 -7.69
N GLY A 264 21.99 -20.06 -7.53
CA GLY A 264 20.84 -19.71 -8.37
C GLY A 264 20.40 -18.26 -8.15
N SER A 265 20.42 -17.79 -6.90
CA SER A 265 20.12 -16.40 -6.57
C SER A 265 21.18 -15.46 -7.13
N ASP A 266 22.46 -15.88 -7.11
CA ASP A 266 23.58 -15.16 -7.71
C ASP A 266 23.47 -15.09 -9.22
N GLU A 267 23.05 -16.16 -9.89
CA GLU A 267 22.87 -16.19 -11.34
C GLU A 267 21.72 -15.29 -11.78
N MET A 268 20.56 -15.36 -11.09
CA MET A 268 19.45 -14.44 -11.32
C MET A 268 19.86 -13.00 -11.05
N LEU A 269 20.61 -12.75 -9.97
CA LEU A 269 21.14 -11.44 -9.67
C LEU A 269 22.12 -10.99 -10.76
N LYS A 270 23.02 -11.84 -11.24
CA LYS A 270 23.98 -11.54 -12.30
C LYS A 270 23.26 -11.19 -13.61
N LYS A 271 22.18 -11.92 -13.92
CA LYS A 271 21.29 -11.61 -15.04
C LYS A 271 20.61 -10.25 -14.85
N LEU A 272 20.16 -9.92 -13.65
CA LEU A 272 19.62 -8.59 -13.32
C LEU A 272 20.70 -7.50 -13.37
N MET A 273 21.94 -7.80 -12.96
CA MET A 273 23.10 -6.89 -12.98
C MET A 273 23.58 -6.54 -14.38
N SER A 274 23.26 -7.38 -15.38
CA SER A 274 23.44 -6.99 -16.78
C SER A 274 22.66 -5.72 -17.13
N ARG A 275 21.53 -5.48 -16.45
CA ARG A 275 20.72 -4.26 -16.56
C ARG A 275 21.04 -3.21 -15.50
N TYR A 276 21.43 -3.63 -14.29
CA TYR A 276 21.62 -2.74 -13.13
C TYR A 276 22.94 -3.01 -12.41
N LYS A 277 24.00 -2.27 -12.75
CA LYS A 277 25.34 -2.44 -12.15
C LYS A 277 25.42 -1.79 -10.77
N HIS A 278 26.17 -2.40 -9.84
CA HIS A 278 26.42 -1.81 -8.52
C HIS A 278 27.09 -0.44 -8.64
N GLY A 279 26.60 0.56 -7.89
CA GLY A 279 27.16 1.91 -7.90
C GLY A 279 26.89 2.68 -9.20
N ALA A 280 26.21 2.09 -10.18
CA ALA A 280 25.85 2.79 -11.40
C ALA A 280 24.82 3.88 -11.13
N THR A 281 24.98 4.98 -11.84
CA THR A 281 24.01 6.07 -11.87
C THR A 281 22.86 5.68 -12.79
N VAL A 282 21.63 5.79 -12.29
CA VAL A 282 20.40 5.58 -13.03
C VAL A 282 19.51 6.81 -12.97
N GLU A 283 18.72 7.01 -14.01
CA GLU A 283 17.69 8.03 -14.03
C GLU A 283 16.49 7.56 -13.22
N VAL A 284 16.17 8.30 -12.16
CA VAL A 284 15.04 8.02 -11.26
C VAL A 284 13.97 9.06 -11.51
N ARG A 285 12.76 8.62 -11.83
CA ARG A 285 11.57 9.49 -11.94
C ARG A 285 10.91 9.58 -10.58
N VAL A 286 10.82 10.79 -10.01
CA VAL A 286 10.36 11.01 -8.63
C VAL A 286 9.00 11.71 -8.64
N ASN A 287 8.03 11.19 -7.90
CA ASN A 287 6.74 11.85 -7.73
C ASN A 287 6.93 13.18 -6.95
N PRO A 288 6.66 14.35 -7.54
CA PRO A 288 6.87 15.63 -6.86
C PRO A 288 5.92 15.84 -5.67
N ASP A 289 4.74 15.20 -5.69
CA ASP A 289 3.75 15.27 -4.61
C ASP A 289 4.12 14.34 -3.44
N ASN A 290 4.78 13.22 -3.73
CA ASN A 290 5.29 12.28 -2.72
C ASN A 290 6.67 11.75 -3.11
N PRO A 291 7.77 12.44 -2.76
CA PRO A 291 9.10 12.08 -3.23
C PRO A 291 9.63 10.72 -2.76
N ALA A 292 8.97 10.05 -1.83
CA ALA A 292 9.28 8.66 -1.48
C ALA A 292 8.77 7.66 -2.54
N GLU A 293 7.84 8.07 -3.41
CA GLU A 293 7.40 7.30 -4.56
C GLU A 293 8.26 7.66 -5.78
N ALA A 294 9.00 6.67 -6.28
CA ALA A 294 9.84 6.84 -7.45
C ALA A 294 9.92 5.55 -8.26
N THR A 295 10.19 5.69 -9.55
CA THR A 295 10.36 4.55 -10.47
C THR A 295 11.55 4.74 -11.40
N LEU A 296 12.21 3.64 -11.74
CA LEU A 296 13.27 3.57 -12.75
C LEU A 296 12.71 3.39 -14.16
N ASP A 297 11.58 2.68 -14.30
CA ASP A 297 10.97 2.36 -15.59
C ASP A 297 9.46 2.62 -15.56
N THR A 298 8.97 3.26 -16.61
CA THR A 298 7.53 3.54 -16.80
C THR A 298 6.86 2.50 -17.71
N SER A 299 7.64 1.64 -18.35
CA SER A 299 7.19 0.68 -19.36
C SER A 299 6.47 -0.53 -18.75
N GLY A 300 6.91 -0.98 -17.57
CA GLY A 300 6.34 -2.13 -16.86
C GLY A 300 4.83 -1.99 -16.59
N PRO A 301 4.41 -0.92 -15.88
CA PRO A 301 2.99 -0.66 -15.62
C PRO A 301 2.12 -0.58 -16.89
N VAL A 302 2.65 -0.05 -18.00
CA VAL A 302 1.93 0.03 -19.28
C VAL A 302 1.68 -1.36 -19.86
N ARG A 303 2.66 -2.27 -19.80
CA ARG A 303 2.49 -3.66 -20.25
C ARG A 303 1.46 -4.40 -19.42
N ILE A 304 1.50 -4.21 -18.09
CA ILE A 304 0.50 -4.79 -17.18
C ILE A 304 -0.89 -4.25 -17.52
N ALA A 305 -1.03 -2.95 -17.78
CA ALA A 305 -2.30 -2.37 -18.18
C ALA A 305 -2.85 -3.03 -19.46
N TRP A 306 -2.02 -3.23 -20.49
CA TRP A 306 -2.43 -3.93 -21.71
C TRP A 306 -2.81 -5.38 -21.49
N LEU A 307 -2.09 -6.10 -20.63
CA LEU A 307 -2.44 -7.46 -20.25
C LEU A 307 -3.80 -7.51 -19.53
N LEU A 308 -4.07 -6.58 -18.61
CA LEU A 308 -5.37 -6.45 -17.95
C LEU A 308 -6.49 -6.16 -18.97
N TRP A 309 -6.26 -5.28 -19.94
CA TRP A 309 -7.22 -5.04 -21.04
C TRP A 309 -7.47 -6.28 -21.89
N GLY A 310 -6.43 -7.08 -22.18
CA GLY A 310 -6.57 -8.35 -22.89
C GLY A 310 -7.42 -9.37 -22.13
N ILE A 311 -7.16 -9.52 -20.81
CA ILE A 311 -7.95 -10.40 -19.94
C ILE A 311 -9.41 -9.92 -19.87
N ALA A 312 -9.62 -8.61 -19.69
CA ALA A 312 -10.97 -8.03 -19.68
C ALA A 312 -11.72 -8.30 -21.00
N ALA A 313 -11.04 -8.23 -22.14
CA ALA A 313 -11.62 -8.55 -23.44
C ALA A 313 -11.99 -10.04 -23.57
N ILE A 314 -11.19 -10.95 -23.02
CA ILE A 314 -11.51 -12.39 -22.99
C ILE A 314 -12.77 -12.64 -22.16
N PHE A 315 -12.89 -12.04 -20.97
CA PHE A 315 -14.09 -12.18 -20.13
C PHE A 315 -15.33 -11.59 -20.81
N ALA A 316 -15.19 -10.46 -21.50
CA ALA A 316 -16.27 -9.88 -22.29
C ALA A 316 -16.68 -10.80 -23.45
N ALA A 317 -15.71 -11.37 -24.18
CA ALA A 317 -15.98 -12.31 -25.27
C ALA A 317 -16.65 -13.60 -24.75
N LEU A 318 -16.23 -14.11 -23.59
CA LEU A 318 -16.82 -15.28 -22.95
C LEU A 318 -18.25 -15.01 -22.48
N ALA A 319 -18.53 -13.82 -21.93
CA ALA A 319 -19.88 -13.38 -21.60
C ALA A 319 -20.80 -13.35 -22.83
N VAL A 320 -20.32 -12.80 -23.95
CA VAL A 320 -21.05 -12.77 -25.23
C VAL A 320 -21.23 -14.18 -25.81
N PHE A 321 -20.20 -15.02 -25.74
CA PHE A 321 -20.25 -16.40 -26.23
C PHE A 321 -21.28 -17.25 -25.48
N VAL A 322 -21.29 -17.17 -24.16
CA VAL A 322 -22.29 -17.86 -23.31
C VAL A 322 -23.69 -17.31 -23.56
N ALA A 323 -23.82 -16.00 -23.84
CA ALA A 323 -25.10 -15.40 -24.18
C ALA A 323 -25.64 -15.81 -25.57
N THR A 324 -24.77 -16.22 -26.51
CA THR A 324 -25.13 -16.44 -27.93
C THR A 324 -25.14 -17.90 -28.38
N ARG A 325 -24.31 -18.79 -27.81
CA ARG A 325 -24.35 -20.23 -28.11
C ARG A 325 -25.24 -20.99 -27.11
N GLY A 326 -26.53 -21.01 -27.40
CA GLY A 326 -27.52 -21.81 -26.68
C GLY A 326 -28.53 -22.52 -27.60
N GLY A 327 -28.24 -22.62 -28.90
CA GLY A 327 -28.98 -23.42 -29.89
C GLY A 327 -28.43 -24.82 -30.01
#